data_AF-A0AAW1VL79-F1
#
_entry.id   AF-A0AAW1VL79-F1
#
_cell.length_a   1.000
_cell.length_b   1.000
_cell.length_c   1.000
_cell.angle_alpha   90.00
_cell.angle_beta   90.00
_cell.angle_gamma   90.00
#
_symmetry.space_group_name_H-M   'P 1'
#
loop_
_entity.id
_entity.type
_entity.pdbx_description
1 polymer ?
#
loop_
_entity_poly.entity_id
_entity_poly.type
_entity_poly.pdbx_seq_one_letter_code
_entity_poly.pdbx_strand_id
1 'polypeptide(L)' 'MERYEIVKDLGFGTSGVAKLVRDKCTGERFAVKFIERGNKIDENVQGEIINHRSLKHPNIVQFKEVSK' A
#
# COMPACT_ATOMS: atom_id res chain seq x y z
N MET A 1 -1.58 -1.65 13.05
CA MET A 1 -0.40 -0.78 12.78
C MET A 1 0.77 -1.04 13.73
N GLU A 2 0.69 -1.94 14.71
CA GLU A 2 1.83 -2.16 15.62
C GLU A 2 3.08 -2.74 14.94
N ARG A 3 2.91 -3.51 13.85
CA ARG A 3 4.01 -4.12 13.08
C ARG A 3 4.84 -3.13 12.26
N TYR A 4 4.24 -2.02 11.82
CA TYR A 4 4.88 -1.09 10.89
C TYR A 4 5.06 0.29 11.54
N GLU A 5 6.24 0.87 11.42
CA GLU A 5 6.50 2.27 11.79
C GLU A 5 6.39 3.17 10.55
N ILE A 6 5.75 4.33 10.67
CA ILE A 6 5.72 5.34 9.60
C ILE A 6 7.03 6.13 9.67
N VAL A 7 7.77 6.14 8.57
CA VAL A 7 9.07 6.81 8.47
C VAL A 7 8.92 8.21 7.87
N LYS A 8 8.22 8.33 6.75
CA LYS A 8 8.09 9.59 6.01
C LYS A 8 6.88 9.59 5.08
N ASP A 9 6.28 10.76 4.85
CA ASP A 9 5.34 10.98 3.75
C ASP A 9 6.05 10.97 2.40
N LEU A 10 5.51 10.21 1.44
CA LEU A 10 6.03 10.11 0.07
C LEU A 10 5.23 10.99 -0.90
N GLY A 11 3.92 11.14 -0.68
CA GLY A 11 3.10 11.98 -1.54
C GLY A 11 1.62 11.97 -1.16
N PHE A 12 0.91 13.01 -1.61
CA PHE A 12 -0.52 13.21 -1.39
C PHE A 12 -1.21 13.33 -2.75
N GLY A 13 -2.34 12.66 -2.93
CA GLY A 13 -3.11 12.75 -4.16
C GLY A 13 -4.57 12.35 -3.96
N THR A 14 -5.37 12.53 -5.02
CA THR A 14 -6.81 12.22 -5.03
C THR A 14 -7.09 10.75 -4.68
N SER A 15 -6.19 9.85 -5.06
CA SER A 15 -6.27 8.41 -4.82
C SER A 15 -5.74 7.96 -3.45
N GLY A 16 -5.39 8.90 -2.56
CA GLY A 16 -4.91 8.62 -1.21
C GLY A 16 -3.54 9.21 -0.89
N VAL A 17 -3.04 8.88 0.31
CA VAL A 17 -1.74 9.33 0.81
C VAL A 17 -0.76 8.17 0.76
N ALA A 18 0.42 8.39 0.18
CA ALA A 18 1.50 7.40 0.18
C ALA A 18 2.50 7.73 1.30
N LYS A 19 2.80 6.75 2.15
CA LYS A 19 3.82 6.87 3.20
C LYS A 19 4.84 5.75 3.08
N LEU A 20 6.10 6.09 3.36
CA LEU A 20 7.17 5.13 3.59
C LEU A 20 7.00 4.55 4.99
N VAL A 21 6.90 3.24 5.09
CA VAL A 21 6.85 2.51 6.35
C VAL A 21 8.03 1.56 6.45
N ARG A 22 8.34 1.14 7.67
CA ARG A 22 9.33 0.12 7.96
C ARG A 22 8.70 -0.98 8.81
N ASP A 23 8.95 -2.24 8.45
CA ASP A 23 8.58 -3.39 9.29
C ASP A 23 9.50 -3.39 10.52
N LYS A 24 8.92 -3.33 11.72
CA LYS A 24 9.70 -3.28 12.97
C LYS A 24 10.45 -4.59 13.24
N CYS A 25 9.98 -5.71 12.71
CA CYS A 25 10.58 -7.02 12.91
C CYS A 25 11.71 -7.28 11.91
N THR A 26 11.48 -7.02 10.61
CA THR A 26 12.47 -7.33 9.56
C THR A 26 13.37 -6.15 9.22
N GLY A 27 12.96 -4.92 9.56
CA GLY A 27 13.62 -3.70 9.17
C GLY A 27 13.44 -3.31 7.70
N GLU A 28 12.69 -4.10 6.91
CA GLU A 28 12.40 -3.83 5.51
C GLU A 28 11.52 -2.59 5.34
N ARG A 29 11.67 -1.90 4.20
CA ARG A 29 10.93 -0.68 3.88
C ARG A 29 9.86 -0.95 2.83
N PHE A 30 8.68 -0.38 3.04
CA PHE A 30 7.54 -0.51 2.12
C PHE A 30 6.90 0.85 1.86
N ALA A 31 6.26 1.01 0.71
CA ALA A 31 5.35 2.12 0.45
C ALA A 31 3.91 1.68 0.72
N VAL A 32 3.18 2.42 1.55
CA VAL A 32 1.78 2.13 1.89
C VAL A 32 0.90 3.26 1.36
N LYS A 33 -0.07 2.91 0.52
CA LYS A 33 -1.11 3.81 0.00
C LYS A 33 -2.32 3.73 0.93
N PHE A 34 -2.59 4.82 1.64
CA PHE A 34 -3.75 4.96 2.53
C PHE A 34 -4.94 5.47 1.71
N ILE A 35 -5.99 4.67 1.66
CA ILE A 35 -7.24 5.00 0.98
C ILE A 35 -8.33 5.16 2.06
N GLU A 36 -9.09 6.25 1.99
CA GLU A 36 -10.21 6.48 2.91
C GLU A 36 -11.31 5.44 2.69
N ARG A 37 -11.89 4.95 3.80
CA ARG A 37 -13.00 3.98 3.73
C ARG A 37 -14.30 4.63 3.28
N GLY A 38 -15.23 3.78 2.83
CA GLY A 38 -16.57 4.17 2.40
C GLY A 38 -16.67 4.17 0.88
N ASN A 39 -17.35 5.15 0.32
CA ASN A 39 -17.69 5.22 -1.11
C ASN A 39 -16.47 5.33 -2.04
N LYS A 40 -15.26 5.55 -1.51
CA LYS A 40 -14.00 5.58 -2.27
C LYS A 40 -13.39 4.20 -2.51
N ILE A 41 -13.91 3.14 -1.89
CA ILE A 41 -13.53 1.75 -2.18
C ILE A 41 -14.53 1.19 -3.19
N ASP A 42 -14.35 1.58 -4.45
CA ASP A 42 -15.15 1.14 -5.57
C ASP A 42 -14.56 -0.13 -6.23
N GLU A 43 -15.26 -0.67 -7.23
CA GLU A 43 -14.83 -1.85 -7.98
C GLU A 43 -13.45 -1.66 -8.63
N ASN A 44 -13.10 -0.42 -8.98
CA ASN A 44 -11.79 -0.09 -9.53
C ASN A 44 -10.66 -0.34 -8.52
N VAL A 45 -10.83 0.09 -7.25
CA VAL A 45 -9.85 -0.19 -6.20
C VAL A 45 -9.71 -1.69 -5.97
N GLN A 46 -10.81 -2.43 -5.98
CA GLN A 46 -10.76 -3.90 -5.85
C GLN A 46 -10.02 -4.54 -7.03
N GLY A 47 -10.32 -4.11 -8.25
CA GLY A 47 -9.65 -4.57 -9.47
C GLY A 47 -8.14 -4.27 -9.46
N GLU A 48 -7.74 -3.07 -9.03
CA GLU A 48 -6.32 -2.68 -8.88
C GLU A 48 -5.61 -3.64 -7.92
N ILE A 49 -6.19 -3.93 -6.76
CA ILE A 49 -5.61 -4.84 -5.76
C ILE A 49 -5.47 -6.27 -6.32
N ILE A 50 -6.51 -6.80 -6.97
CA ILE A 50 -6.51 -8.16 -7.52
C ILE A 50 -5.49 -8.30 -8.65
N ASN A 51 -5.47 -7.34 -9.56
CA ASN A 51 -4.53 -7.31 -10.67
C ASN A 51 -3.10 -7.19 -10.16
N HIS A 52 -2.84 -6.24 -9.26
CA HIS A 52 -1.49 -6.00 -8.73
C HIS A 52 -0.95 -7.20 -7.94
N ARG A 53 -1.81 -7.86 -7.13
CA ARG A 53 -1.46 -9.09 -6.40
C ARG A 53 -1.03 -10.24 -7.31
N SER A 54 -1.53 -10.26 -8.54
CA SER A 54 -1.24 -11.32 -9.52
C SER A 54 0.06 -11.07 -10.30
N LEU A 55 0.59 -9.84 -10.29
CA LEU A 55 1.82 -9.49 -10.99
C LEU A 55 3.06 -9.93 -10.20
N LYS A 56 3.83 -10.87 -10.75
CA LYS A 56 5.10 -11.35 -10.20
C LYS A 56 6.19 -11.21 -11.24
N HIS A 57 6.91 -10.09 -11.21
CA HIS A 57 7.98 -9.79 -12.15
C HIS A 57 9.04 -8.92 -11.47
N PRO A 58 10.35 -9.15 -11.71
CA PRO A 58 11.43 -8.41 -11.03
C PRO A 58 11.40 -6.89 -11.28
N ASN A 59 10.82 -6.45 -12.40
CA ASN A 59 10.71 -5.02 -12.75
C ASN A 59 9.32 -4.41 -12.51
N ILE A 60 8.41 -5.14 -11.85
CA ILE A 60 7.11 -4.61 -11.44
C ILE A 60 7.09 -4.54 -9.92
N VAL A 61 6.66 -3.40 -9.36
CA VAL A 61 6.53 -3.24 -7.91
C VAL A 61 5.64 -4.36 -7.38
N GLN A 62 6.09 -5.09 -6.36
CA GLN A 62 5.36 -6.23 -5.84
C GLN A 62 4.32 -5.80 -4.80
N PHE A 63 3.10 -6.32 -4.94
CA PHE A 63 2.09 -6.22 -3.89
C PHE A 63 2.50 -7.06 -2.67
N LYS A 64 2.45 -6.47 -1.46
CA LYS A 64 2.78 -7.16 -0.21
C LYS A 64 1.53 -7.65 0.51
N GLU A 65 0.69 -6.74 0.96
CA GLU A 65 -0.52 -7.05 1.72
C GLU A 65 -1.50 -5.87 1.73
N VAL A 66 -2.72 -6.14 2.23
CA VAL A 66 -3.74 -5.14 2.53
C VAL A 66 -4.13 -5.28 4.00
N SER A 67 -4.11 -4.17 4.74
CA SER A 67 -4.59 -4.15 6.13
C SER A 67 -6.09 -3.82 6.15
N LYS A 68 -6.83 -4.57 6.96
CA LYS A 68 -8.20 -4.23 7.38
C LYS A 68 -8.23 -3.17 8.46
#